data_AF-A0A1I2E1R9-F1
#
_entry.id   AF-A0A1I2E1R9-F1
#
_cell.length_a   1.000
_cell.length_b   1.000
_cell.length_c   1.000
_cell.angle_alpha   90.00
_cell.angle_beta   90.00
_cell.angle_gamma   90.00
#
_symmetry.space_group_name_H-M   'P 1'
#
loop_
_entity.id
_entity.type
_entity.pdbx_description
1 polymer ?
#
loop_
_entity_poly.entity_id
_entity_poly.type
_entity_poly.pdbx_seq_one_letter_code
_entity_poly.pdbx_strand_id
1 'polypeptide(L)'
;MKKLFMAVLTFILVSFSAVGLAARFDTCALLIADADMKTEDYMNKVSDCLKESPNVVFGTKIQTKYQEYWFEKGELEEGKIAPQVLFEFRKFSGYDKCLYLITEKTIEKTRQRIGWGSYDKTRASVNIKGFLVGKDASGADKILKMINVTQNADSDTSDLRAKRAAFEKAMKELAKQFNEYLKSGK
;
A
#
# COMPACT_ATOMS: atom_id res chain seq x y z
N MET A 1 -46.78 16.18 55.23
CA MET A 1 -45.79 15.10 55.01
C MET A 1 -45.73 14.82 53.52
N LYS A 2 -44.69 15.35 52.87
CA LYS A 2 -44.51 15.42 51.41
C LYS A 2 -44.01 14.06 50.90
N LYS A 3 -44.77 13.46 49.99
CA LYS A 3 -44.43 12.21 49.30
C LYS A 3 -43.67 12.51 48.00
N LEU A 4 -42.74 11.59 47.72
CA LEU A 4 -42.14 11.25 46.43
C LEU A 4 -41.08 12.19 45.83
N PHE A 5 -39.83 11.92 46.23
CA PHE A 5 -38.73 11.54 45.35
C PHE A 5 -38.94 11.80 43.85
N MET A 6 -38.27 12.84 43.33
CA MET A 6 -38.03 13.02 41.91
C MET A 6 -36.51 13.04 41.69
N ALA A 7 -35.94 11.84 41.58
CA ALA A 7 -34.58 11.65 41.11
C ALA A 7 -34.56 11.96 39.60
N VAL A 8 -34.20 13.18 39.23
CA VAL A 8 -33.88 13.54 37.84
C VAL A 8 -32.43 13.14 37.61
N LEU A 9 -32.24 11.84 37.42
CA LEU A 9 -31.04 11.26 36.84
C LEU A 9 -31.05 11.67 35.36
N THR A 10 -30.35 12.73 35.00
CA THR A 10 -30.22 13.20 33.61
C THR A 10 -29.30 12.24 32.84
N PHE A 11 -29.82 11.06 32.54
CA PHE A 11 -29.29 10.15 31.53
C PHE A 11 -29.61 10.77 30.16
N ILE A 12 -28.75 11.67 29.68
CA ILE A 12 -28.81 12.08 28.27
C ILE A 12 -28.15 10.97 27.46
N LEU A 13 -28.97 9.96 27.16
CA LEU A 13 -28.83 9.10 25.99
C LEU A 13 -28.87 9.99 24.73
N VAL A 14 -27.72 10.49 24.30
CA VAL A 14 -27.56 10.92 22.90
C VAL A 14 -27.29 9.65 22.08
N SER A 15 -28.37 8.98 21.76
CA SER A 15 -28.38 7.89 20.79
C SER A 15 -28.58 8.47 19.40
N PHE A 16 -27.70 8.05 18.49
CA PHE A 16 -27.84 8.07 17.03
C PHE A 16 -27.95 9.44 16.33
N SER A 17 -26.84 9.83 15.73
CA SER A 17 -26.86 10.05 14.28
C SER A 17 -25.98 9.00 13.63
N ALA A 18 -26.60 7.99 13.04
CA ALA A 18 -26.02 7.17 11.99
C ALA A 18 -25.68 8.10 10.81
N VAL A 19 -24.54 8.79 10.92
CA VAL A 19 -24.02 9.61 9.84
C VAL A 19 -23.34 8.66 8.87
N GLY A 20 -24.08 8.33 7.82
CA GLY A 20 -23.55 7.89 6.53
C GLY A 20 -22.73 6.61 6.57
N LEU A 21 -23.41 5.48 6.35
CA LEU A 21 -22.80 4.32 5.70
C LEU A 21 -22.51 4.69 4.22
N ALA A 22 -21.71 5.73 4.02
CA ALA A 22 -21.05 6.00 2.75
C ALA A 22 -20.10 4.84 2.48
N ALA A 23 -20.01 4.38 1.24
CA ALA A 23 -19.13 3.29 0.81
C ALA A 23 -17.78 3.40 1.55
N ARG A 24 -17.59 2.58 2.58
CA ARG A 24 -16.38 2.65 3.38
C ARG A 24 -15.28 2.06 2.51
N PHE A 25 -14.38 2.92 2.08
CA PHE A 25 -13.11 2.45 1.56
C PHE A 25 -12.36 1.83 2.73
N ASP A 26 -12.48 0.52 2.88
CA ASP A 26 -11.94 -0.20 4.04
C ASP A 26 -10.41 -0.34 3.97
N THR A 27 -9.83 -0.26 2.77
CA THR A 27 -8.41 -0.51 2.55
C THR A 27 -7.73 0.66 1.86
N CYS A 28 -6.56 1.06 2.34
CA CYS A 28 -5.65 1.92 1.57
C CYS A 28 -4.46 1.11 1.06
N ALA A 29 -3.86 1.51 -0.05
CA ALA A 29 -2.61 0.95 -0.53
C ALA A 29 -1.50 2.01 -0.52
N LEU A 30 -0.30 1.62 -0.10
CA LEU A 30 0.85 2.49 0.02
C LEU A 30 2.05 1.88 -0.72
N LEU A 31 2.64 2.64 -1.64
CA LEU A 31 3.90 2.27 -2.31
C LEU A 31 5.08 2.84 -1.53
N ILE A 32 5.88 1.96 -0.94
CA ILE A 32 7.15 2.28 -0.27
C ILE A 32 8.27 1.81 -1.20
N ALA A 33 8.97 2.75 -1.77
CA ALA A 33 9.90 2.55 -2.88
C ALA A 33 10.95 3.66 -2.90
N ASP A 34 12.03 3.42 -3.62
CA ASP A 34 13.00 4.45 -3.95
C ASP A 34 12.34 5.60 -4.73
N ALA A 35 12.92 6.82 -4.64
CA ALA A 35 12.37 8.02 -5.25
C ALA A 35 12.12 7.88 -6.77
N ASP A 36 12.99 7.17 -7.50
CA ASP A 36 12.86 6.95 -8.95
C ASP A 36 11.71 5.99 -9.33
N MET A 37 11.17 5.25 -8.36
CA MET A 37 10.03 4.35 -8.49
C MET A 37 8.72 4.92 -7.91
N LYS A 38 8.77 6.11 -7.30
CA LYS A 38 7.58 6.88 -6.84
C LYS A 38 7.12 7.92 -7.87
N THR A 39 7.62 7.84 -9.11
CA THR A 39 7.18 8.73 -10.19
C THR A 39 5.78 8.38 -10.69
N GLU A 40 5.15 9.31 -11.42
CA GLU A 40 3.78 9.19 -11.90
C GLU A 40 3.54 7.89 -12.70
N ASP A 41 4.50 7.47 -13.54
CA ASP A 41 4.39 6.23 -14.32
C ASP A 41 4.19 4.98 -13.46
N TYR A 42 4.90 4.88 -12.35
CA TYR A 42 4.79 3.74 -11.44
C TYR A 42 3.53 3.82 -10.59
N MET A 43 3.17 5.02 -10.12
CA MET A 43 1.92 5.26 -9.42
C MET A 43 0.71 4.88 -10.30
N ASN A 44 0.72 5.29 -11.58
CA ASN A 44 -0.32 4.93 -12.53
C ASN A 44 -0.39 3.41 -12.74
N LYS A 45 0.76 2.71 -12.87
CA LYS A 45 0.80 1.24 -12.96
C LYS A 45 0.20 0.55 -11.72
N VAL A 46 0.46 1.07 -10.52
CA VAL A 46 -0.16 0.53 -9.29
C VAL A 46 -1.67 0.75 -9.33
N SER A 47 -2.11 1.97 -9.64
CA SER A 47 -3.53 2.31 -9.78
C SER A 47 -4.23 1.40 -10.79
N ASP A 48 -3.63 1.19 -11.96
CA ASP A 48 -4.16 0.32 -13.02
C ASP A 48 -4.28 -1.14 -12.59
N CYS A 49 -3.33 -1.63 -11.79
CA CYS A 49 -3.38 -3.00 -11.27
C CYS A 49 -4.41 -3.18 -10.15
N LEU A 50 -4.69 -2.12 -9.39
CA LEU A 50 -5.63 -2.14 -8.26
C LEU A 50 -7.04 -1.65 -8.63
N LYS A 51 -7.27 -1.14 -9.84
CA LYS A 51 -8.58 -0.61 -10.29
C LYS A 51 -9.75 -1.58 -10.15
N GLU A 52 -9.47 -2.88 -10.22
CA GLU A 52 -10.47 -3.96 -10.07
C GLU A 52 -10.82 -4.24 -8.59
N SER A 53 -10.15 -3.56 -7.65
CA SER A 53 -10.37 -3.63 -6.20
C SER A 53 -11.00 -2.31 -5.72
N PRO A 54 -12.33 -2.12 -5.89
CA PRO A 54 -12.99 -0.83 -5.65
C PRO A 54 -12.90 -0.35 -4.19
N ASN A 55 -12.61 -1.24 -3.24
CA ASN A 55 -12.47 -0.92 -1.83
C ASN A 55 -11.05 -0.43 -1.45
N VAL A 56 -10.14 -0.34 -2.42
CA VAL A 56 -8.75 0.08 -2.21
C VAL A 56 -8.55 1.51 -2.67
N VAL A 57 -8.20 2.38 -1.73
CA VAL A 57 -7.79 3.76 -2.03
C VAL A 57 -6.28 3.79 -2.23
N PHE A 58 -5.87 4.21 -3.42
CA PHE A 58 -4.47 4.45 -3.77
C PHE A 58 -4.34 5.83 -4.41
N GLY A 59 -3.20 6.50 -4.19
CA GLY A 59 -2.90 7.79 -4.82
C GLY A 59 -2.08 8.73 -3.95
N THR A 60 -1.95 9.97 -4.39
CA THR A 60 -1.14 10.99 -3.72
C THR A 60 -1.58 11.29 -2.29
N LYS A 61 -2.89 11.21 -2.00
CA LYS A 61 -3.45 11.49 -0.66
C LYS A 61 -2.87 10.54 0.40
N ILE A 62 -2.84 9.23 0.13
CA ILE A 62 -2.31 8.27 1.11
C ILE A 62 -0.78 8.34 1.21
N GLN A 63 -0.09 8.65 0.10
CA GLN A 63 1.36 8.89 0.10
C GLN A 63 1.73 10.12 0.95
N THR A 64 0.99 11.22 0.80
CA THR A 64 1.18 12.44 1.61
C THR A 64 0.94 12.14 3.08
N LYS A 65 -0.12 11.40 3.40
CA LYS A 65 -0.42 10.99 4.78
C LYS A 65 0.69 10.14 5.39
N TYR A 66 1.38 9.34 4.58
CA TYR A 66 2.55 8.58 5.04
C TYR A 66 3.75 9.46 5.36
N GLN A 67 3.96 10.52 4.59
CA GLN A 67 4.98 11.53 4.89
C GLN A 67 4.64 12.32 6.15
N GLU A 68 3.37 12.71 6.34
CA GLU A 68 2.88 13.37 7.55
C GLU A 68 3.13 12.50 8.80
N TYR A 69 2.88 11.19 8.71
CA TYR A 69 3.16 10.25 9.80
C TYR A 69 4.63 10.28 10.25
N TRP A 70 5.58 10.35 9.32
CA TRP A 70 7.01 10.44 9.67
C TRP A 70 7.37 11.82 10.21
N PHE A 71 6.80 12.88 9.62
CA PHE A 71 7.01 14.24 10.08
C PHE A 71 6.52 14.45 11.52
N GLU A 72 5.36 13.91 11.89
CA GLU A 72 4.84 13.95 13.26
C GLU A 72 5.72 13.19 14.27
N LYS A 73 6.53 12.24 13.79
CA LYS A 73 7.53 11.53 14.58
C LYS A 73 8.88 12.27 14.67
N GLY A 74 9.00 13.43 14.02
CA GLY A 74 10.23 14.22 13.97
C GLY A 74 11.22 13.75 12.92
N GLU A 75 10.80 12.90 11.97
CA GLU A 75 11.64 12.43 10.86
C GLU A 75 11.30 13.20 9.58
N LEU A 76 12.32 13.74 8.90
CA LEU A 76 12.16 14.44 7.61
C LEU A 76 12.03 13.48 6.42
N GLU A 77 12.46 12.24 6.60
CA GLU A 77 12.44 11.19 5.59
C GLU A 77 11.83 9.91 6.18
N GLU A 78 11.49 8.95 5.31
CA GLU A 78 10.94 7.66 5.73
C GLU A 78 11.99 6.87 6.54
N GLY A 79 11.68 6.59 7.81
CA GLY A 79 12.53 5.77 8.66
C GLY A 79 12.54 4.28 8.30
N LYS A 80 13.21 3.49 9.13
CA LYS A 80 13.33 2.04 8.93
C LYS A 80 11.96 1.35 8.98
N ILE A 81 11.62 0.63 7.91
CA ILE A 81 10.36 -0.12 7.84
C ILE A 81 10.45 -1.39 8.70
N ALA A 82 9.67 -1.43 9.78
CA ALA A 82 9.49 -2.57 10.67
C ALA A 82 8.00 -2.91 10.81
N PRO A 83 7.62 -4.14 11.19
CA PRO A 83 6.21 -4.51 11.35
C PRO A 83 5.41 -3.55 12.26
N GLN A 84 6.03 -3.02 13.31
CA GLN A 84 5.42 -2.06 14.23
C GLN A 84 4.99 -0.78 13.49
N VAL A 85 5.84 -0.27 12.59
CA VAL A 85 5.53 0.90 11.75
C VAL A 85 4.31 0.64 10.86
N LEU A 86 4.18 -0.59 10.33
CA LEU A 86 3.01 -0.95 9.51
C LEU A 86 1.72 -0.99 10.33
N PHE A 87 1.77 -1.38 11.61
CA PHE A 87 0.60 -1.34 12.48
C PHE A 87 0.25 0.09 12.90
N GLU A 88 1.25 0.88 13.25
CA GLU A 88 1.08 2.28 13.66
C GLU A 88 0.56 3.14 12.53
N PHE A 89 1.14 3.05 11.33
CA PHE A 89 0.63 3.81 10.19
C PHE A 89 -0.79 3.41 9.82
N ARG A 90 -1.17 2.13 9.93
CA ARG A 90 -2.57 1.72 9.68
C ARG A 90 -3.53 2.42 10.64
N LYS A 91 -3.16 2.55 11.92
CA LYS A 91 -3.97 3.30 12.90
C LYS A 91 -4.03 4.78 12.55
N PHE A 92 -2.88 5.37 12.22
CA PHE A 92 -2.77 6.79 11.83
C PHE A 92 -3.57 7.11 10.55
N SER A 93 -3.56 6.19 9.58
CA SER A 93 -4.21 6.35 8.29
C SER A 93 -5.74 6.38 8.42
N GLY A 94 -6.28 5.75 9.48
CA GLY A 94 -7.72 5.69 9.74
C GLY A 94 -8.48 4.69 8.87
N TYR A 95 -7.76 3.85 8.11
CA TYR A 95 -8.32 2.77 7.31
C TYR A 95 -8.36 1.46 8.11
N ASP A 96 -9.32 0.59 7.83
CA ASP A 96 -9.45 -0.70 8.51
C ASP A 96 -8.30 -1.65 8.14
N LYS A 97 -7.89 -1.61 6.88
CA LYS A 97 -6.75 -2.34 6.34
C LYS A 97 -5.79 -1.41 5.58
N CYS A 98 -4.52 -1.79 5.54
CA CYS A 98 -3.51 -1.13 4.71
C CYS A 98 -2.69 -2.18 3.95
N LEU A 99 -2.62 -2.04 2.64
CA LEU A 99 -1.74 -2.82 1.77
C LEU A 99 -0.45 -2.05 1.51
N TYR A 100 0.63 -2.49 2.12
CA TYR A 100 1.96 -1.95 1.90
C TYR A 100 2.63 -2.68 0.74
N LEU A 101 3.10 -1.93 -0.26
CA LEU A 101 3.84 -2.42 -1.41
C LEU A 101 5.28 -1.93 -1.26
N ILE A 102 6.15 -2.78 -0.70
CA ILE A 102 7.56 -2.45 -0.47
C ILE A 102 8.37 -2.98 -1.64
N THR A 103 9.07 -2.09 -2.35
CA THR A 103 9.79 -2.46 -3.58
C THR A 103 11.30 -2.44 -3.40
N GLU A 104 11.97 -3.44 -3.97
CA GLU A 104 13.41 -3.49 -4.14
C GLU A 104 13.71 -3.72 -5.63
N LYS A 105 14.76 -3.08 -6.15
CA LYS A 105 15.17 -3.24 -7.55
C LYS A 105 16.66 -3.55 -7.68
N THR A 106 16.98 -4.34 -8.69
CA THR A 106 18.36 -4.62 -9.12
C THR A 106 18.46 -4.41 -10.63
N ILE A 107 19.53 -3.78 -11.09
CA ILE A 107 19.78 -3.55 -12.53
C ILE A 107 21.12 -4.19 -12.87
N GLU A 108 21.10 -5.07 -13.88
CA GLU A 108 22.27 -5.70 -14.46
C GLU A 108 22.43 -5.23 -15.90
N LYS A 109 23.65 -4.88 -16.30
CA LYS A 109 23.98 -4.52 -17.69
C LYS A 109 24.95 -5.53 -18.25
N THR A 110 24.59 -6.14 -19.38
CA THR A 110 25.39 -7.15 -20.06
C THR A 110 25.72 -6.66 -21.46
N ARG A 111 27.02 -6.53 -21.75
CA ARG A 111 27.50 -6.16 -23.08
C ARG A 111 27.34 -7.33 -24.05
N GLN A 112 26.55 -7.15 -25.09
CA GLN A 112 26.33 -8.10 -26.17
C GLN A 112 27.17 -7.68 -27.40
N ARG A 113 27.84 -8.63 -28.05
CA ARG A 113 28.54 -8.39 -29.32
C ARG A 113 27.64 -8.76 -30.49
N ILE A 114 27.47 -7.86 -31.45
CA ILE A 114 26.81 -8.14 -32.74
C ILE A 114 27.76 -7.71 -33.85
N GLY A 115 28.24 -8.68 -34.65
CA GLY A 115 29.07 -8.43 -35.83
C GLY A 115 30.22 -7.45 -35.56
N TRP A 116 30.10 -6.23 -36.09
CA TRP A 116 31.09 -5.14 -36.01
C TRP A 116 30.87 -4.16 -34.84
N GLY A 117 29.94 -4.43 -33.95
CA GLY A 117 29.60 -3.55 -32.82
C GLY A 117 29.31 -4.31 -31.53
N SER A 118 29.06 -3.53 -30.49
CA SER A 118 28.52 -4.03 -29.22
C SER A 118 27.42 -3.12 -28.75
N TYR A 119 26.40 -3.68 -28.13
CA TYR A 119 25.37 -2.92 -27.44
C TYR A 119 25.22 -3.45 -26.02
N ASP A 120 24.72 -2.61 -25.12
CA ASP A 120 24.46 -3.01 -23.74
C ASP A 120 23.01 -3.44 -23.61
N LYS A 121 22.80 -4.71 -23.22
CA LYS A 121 21.49 -5.23 -22.86
C LYS A 121 21.30 -5.03 -21.36
N THR A 122 20.22 -4.36 -20.99
CA THR A 122 19.88 -4.11 -19.59
C THR A 122 18.83 -5.11 -19.12
N ARG A 123 19.05 -5.72 -17.97
CA ARG A 123 18.10 -6.57 -17.26
C ARG A 123 17.74 -5.91 -15.93
N ALA A 124 16.47 -5.64 -15.71
CA ALA A 124 15.95 -5.17 -14.43
C ALA A 124 15.24 -6.32 -13.72
N SER A 125 15.54 -6.47 -12.43
CA SER A 125 14.80 -7.32 -11.50
C SER A 125 14.08 -6.42 -10.50
N VAL A 126 12.78 -6.62 -10.33
CA VAL A 126 11.97 -5.89 -9.36
C VAL A 126 11.31 -6.90 -8.45
N ASN A 127 11.56 -6.73 -7.15
CA ASN A 127 10.94 -7.47 -6.07
C ASN A 127 9.91 -6.57 -5.37
N ILE A 128 8.68 -7.03 -5.23
CA ILE A 128 7.62 -6.34 -4.49
C ILE A 128 7.13 -7.26 -3.37
N LYS A 129 7.36 -6.80 -2.14
CA LYS A 129 6.83 -7.41 -0.92
C LYS A 129 5.53 -6.70 -0.55
N GLY A 130 4.42 -7.39 -0.73
CA GLY A 130 3.10 -6.95 -0.32
C GLY A 130 2.76 -7.39 1.09
N PHE A 131 2.35 -6.47 1.96
CA PHE A 131 1.85 -6.76 3.30
C PHE A 131 0.45 -6.18 3.45
N LEU A 132 -0.55 -7.04 3.59
CA LEU A 132 -1.89 -6.61 3.97
C LEU A 132 -2.01 -6.66 5.49
N VAL A 133 -2.17 -5.49 6.10
CA VAL A 133 -2.28 -5.30 7.53
C VAL A 133 -3.70 -4.90 7.89
N GLY A 134 -4.24 -5.46 8.97
CA GLY A 134 -5.56 -5.12 9.46
C GLY A 134 -5.74 -5.56 10.91
N LYS A 135 -6.99 -5.84 11.30
CA LYS A 135 -7.33 -6.49 12.57
C LYS A 135 -7.71 -7.94 12.32
N ASP A 136 -7.42 -8.81 13.28
CA ASP A 136 -8.00 -10.15 13.32
C ASP A 136 -9.38 -10.17 13.99
N ALA A 137 -9.97 -11.37 14.14
CA ALA A 137 -11.28 -11.54 14.76
C ALA A 137 -11.35 -11.09 16.23
N SER A 138 -10.21 -10.96 16.92
CA SER A 138 -10.12 -10.45 18.29
C SER A 138 -9.96 -8.92 18.35
N GLY A 139 -9.81 -8.26 17.20
CA GLY A 139 -9.58 -6.83 17.10
C GLY A 139 -8.10 -6.42 17.24
N ALA A 140 -7.18 -7.38 17.38
CA ALA A 140 -5.75 -7.13 17.48
C ALA A 140 -5.11 -6.87 16.11
N ASP A 141 -4.09 -6.00 16.07
CA ASP A 141 -3.38 -5.70 14.83
C ASP A 141 -2.61 -6.92 14.33
N LYS A 142 -2.77 -7.25 13.05
CA LYS A 142 -2.13 -8.42 12.45
C LYS A 142 -1.78 -8.21 10.98
N ILE A 143 -0.68 -8.81 10.54
CA ILE A 143 -0.41 -9.01 9.11
C ILE A 143 -1.32 -10.14 8.64
N LEU A 144 -2.35 -9.80 7.88
CA LEU A 144 -3.36 -10.73 7.37
C LEU A 144 -2.79 -11.60 6.26
N LYS A 145 -1.96 -11.01 5.39
CA LYS A 145 -1.31 -11.72 4.30
C LYS A 145 0.01 -11.04 3.92
N MET A 146 1.00 -11.87 3.60
CA MET A 146 2.27 -11.45 3.04
C MET A 146 2.50 -12.20 1.74
N ILE A 147 2.84 -11.48 0.68
CA ILE A 147 3.16 -12.03 -0.64
C ILE A 147 4.44 -11.36 -1.10
N ASN A 148 5.36 -12.14 -1.66
CA ASN A 148 6.59 -11.66 -2.24
C ASN A 148 6.60 -12.09 -3.72
N VAL A 149 6.72 -11.12 -4.62
CA VAL A 149 6.80 -11.37 -6.06
C VAL A 149 8.06 -10.72 -6.61
N THR A 150 8.88 -11.51 -7.30
CA THR A 150 10.04 -11.01 -8.04
C THR A 150 9.83 -11.27 -9.53
N GLN A 151 9.93 -10.21 -10.33
CA GLN A 151 9.81 -10.30 -11.78
C GLN A 151 10.95 -9.60 -12.48
N ASN A 152 11.26 -10.08 -13.68
CA ASN A 152 12.37 -9.59 -14.49
C ASN A 152 11.86 -9.06 -15.84
N ALA A 153 12.57 -8.07 -16.37
CA ALA A 153 12.41 -7.64 -17.74
C ALA A 153 13.72 -7.12 -18.32
N ASP A 154 13.90 -7.35 -19.61
CA ASP A 154 15.06 -6.91 -20.35
C ASP A 154 14.69 -5.73 -21.25
N SER A 155 15.67 -4.88 -21.55
CA SER A 155 15.58 -3.87 -22.60
C SER A 155 16.95 -3.65 -23.24
N ASP A 156 16.95 -3.59 -24.58
CA ASP A 156 18.15 -3.29 -25.37
C ASP A 156 18.40 -1.77 -25.52
N THR A 157 17.50 -0.93 -24.97
CA THR A 157 17.50 0.51 -25.24
C THR A 157 17.37 1.39 -24.00
N SER A 158 16.89 0.87 -22.87
CA SER A 158 16.67 1.71 -21.68
C SER A 158 16.46 0.94 -20.38
N ASP A 159 17.25 1.30 -19.36
CA ASP A 159 17.08 0.88 -17.96
C ASP A 159 15.66 1.18 -17.46
N LEU A 160 15.13 2.37 -17.80
CA LEU A 160 13.81 2.81 -17.36
C LEU A 160 12.70 1.93 -17.96
N ARG A 161 12.81 1.55 -19.24
CA ARG A 161 11.87 0.62 -19.88
C ARG A 161 11.92 -0.76 -19.21
N ALA A 162 13.12 -1.29 -18.97
CA ALA A 162 13.30 -2.57 -18.28
C ALA A 162 12.67 -2.53 -16.87
N LYS A 163 12.97 -1.51 -16.06
CA LYS A 163 12.40 -1.34 -14.71
C LYS A 163 10.88 -1.26 -14.74
N ARG A 164 10.30 -0.43 -15.62
CA ARG A 164 8.84 -0.27 -15.74
C ARG A 164 8.14 -1.57 -16.13
N ALA A 165 8.75 -2.36 -17.02
CA ALA A 165 8.19 -3.65 -17.45
C ALA A 165 8.28 -4.71 -16.34
N ALA A 166 9.42 -4.80 -15.64
CA ALA A 166 9.58 -5.71 -14.51
C ALA A 166 8.60 -5.38 -13.37
N PHE A 167 8.48 -4.10 -13.02
CA PHE A 167 7.54 -3.62 -12.00
C PHE A 167 6.08 -3.95 -12.34
N GLU A 168 5.65 -3.70 -13.58
CA GLU A 168 4.28 -3.96 -14.00
C GLU A 168 3.95 -5.46 -13.93
N LYS A 169 4.87 -6.33 -14.35
CA LYS A 169 4.70 -7.78 -14.21
C LYS A 169 4.55 -8.18 -12.74
N ALA A 170 5.43 -7.67 -11.87
CA ALA A 170 5.37 -7.96 -10.44
C ALA A 170 4.06 -7.47 -9.82
N MET A 171 3.63 -6.25 -10.14
CA MET A 171 2.38 -5.67 -9.64
C MET A 171 1.15 -6.42 -10.12
N LYS A 172 1.09 -6.84 -11.39
CA LYS A 172 -0.03 -7.64 -11.93
C LYS A 172 -0.17 -8.97 -11.21
N GLU A 173 0.95 -9.67 -11.00
CA GLU A 173 0.94 -10.93 -10.27
C GLU A 173 0.58 -10.74 -8.79
N LEU A 174 1.13 -9.72 -8.14
CA LEU A 174 0.81 -9.39 -6.76
C LEU A 174 -0.67 -9.04 -6.58
N ALA A 175 -1.21 -8.16 -7.45
CA ALA A 175 -2.62 -7.78 -7.43
C ALA A 175 -3.54 -8.99 -7.62
N LYS A 176 -3.18 -9.92 -8.52
CA LYS A 176 -3.92 -11.17 -8.72
C LYS A 176 -3.96 -12.01 -7.44
N GLN A 177 -2.83 -12.14 -6.73
CA GLN A 177 -2.77 -12.91 -5.48
C GLN A 177 -3.49 -12.23 -4.31
N PHE A 178 -3.52 -10.89 -4.26
CA PHE A 178 -4.25 -10.14 -3.23
C PHE A 178 -5.74 -9.98 -3.53
N ASN A 179 -6.19 -10.22 -4.76
CA ASN A 179 -7.58 -9.96 -5.18
C ASN A 179 -8.62 -10.62 -4.26
N GLU A 180 -8.36 -11.85 -3.80
CA GLU A 180 -9.24 -12.59 -2.88
C GLU A 180 -9.37 -11.92 -1.50
N TYR A 181 -8.29 -11.26 -1.05
CA TYR A 181 -8.22 -10.60 0.25
C TYR A 181 -8.75 -9.15 0.20
N LEU A 182 -8.68 -8.52 -0.97
CA LEU A 182 -9.15 -7.15 -1.20
C LEU A 182 -10.63 -7.09 -1.56
N LYS A 183 -11.16 -8.15 -2.20
CA LYS A 183 -12.60 -8.29 -2.49
C LYS A 183 -13.42 -8.73 -1.28
N SER A 184 -12.80 -9.32 -0.27
CA SER A 184 -13.51 -9.79 0.93
C SER A 184 -13.65 -8.67 1.98
N GLY A 185 -14.82 -8.03 1.95
CA GLY A 185 -15.44 -7.44 3.15
C GLY A 185 -16.12 -8.52 4.00
N LYS A 186 -15.42 -9.62 4.31
CA LYS A 186 -15.86 -10.66 5.23
C LYS A 186 -15.06 -10.59 6.52
#